data_AF-A0A8J6MKU9-F1
#
_entry.id   AF-A0A8J6MKU9-F1
#
_cell.length_a   1.000
_cell.length_b   1.000
_cell.length_c   1.000
_cell.angle_alpha   90.00
_cell.angle_beta   90.00
_cell.angle_gamma   90.00
#
_symmetry.space_group_name_H-M   'P 1'
#
loop_
_entity.id
_entity.type
_entity.pdbx_description
1 polymer ?
#
loop_
_entity_poly.entity_id
_entity_poly.type
_entity_poly.pdbx_seq_one_letter_code
_entity_poly.pdbx_strand_id
1 'polypeptide(L)'
;MKLQILKARAGDLLSLSAVVFVTSAVLMFATGCAHQGDDDYPVRHGSAMKQPELVSPPVPPPASPAPIVNPPLVTMPPPPAPAPATAAARAPGPVQPKMPLPSQTATFGPVSGSALQLSEPLSAPVRRLINAAEDSLKKGKILEARAQADRAYRMDLRDPRTSFLMARVSEREKSYDDAEQWARRSLETLGDAGNKRIVWNFIASVRSKNGNKKGAQEAMRQVHELKR
;
A
#
# COMPACT_ATOMS: atom_id res chain seq x y z
N MET A 1 -22.14 66.41 -19.92
CA MET A 1 -21.72 65.43 -20.94
C MET A 1 -22.38 64.09 -20.61
N LYS A 2 -23.40 63.71 -21.41
CA LYS A 2 -24.06 62.39 -21.61
C LYS A 2 -23.73 61.26 -20.61
N LEU A 3 -24.65 60.91 -19.69
CA LEU A 3 -25.54 59.73 -19.72
C LEU A 3 -25.35 58.79 -20.94
N GLN A 4 -25.08 57.50 -20.71
CA GLN A 4 -25.80 56.35 -21.30
C GLN A 4 -25.13 54.98 -20.97
N ILE A 5 -25.93 54.13 -20.32
CA ILE A 5 -26.16 52.69 -20.60
C ILE A 5 -25.19 51.66 -20.04
N LEU A 6 -25.48 51.34 -18.78
CA LEU A 6 -25.51 50.01 -18.18
C LEU A 6 -26.20 49.00 -19.12
N LYS A 7 -25.44 48.10 -19.76
CA LYS A 7 -26.00 47.02 -20.57
C LYS A 7 -26.45 45.88 -19.66
N ALA A 8 -27.75 45.83 -19.45
CA ALA A 8 -28.48 44.74 -18.84
C ALA A 8 -28.16 43.40 -19.53
N ARG A 9 -27.82 42.39 -18.74
CA ARG A 9 -27.92 40.98 -19.14
C ARG A 9 -29.21 40.46 -18.51
N ALA A 10 -30.25 40.43 -19.34
CA ALA A 10 -31.52 39.78 -19.07
C ALA A 10 -31.31 38.25 -19.07
N GLY A 11 -31.85 37.57 -18.05
CA GLY A 11 -31.88 36.12 -17.94
C GLY A 11 -31.75 35.69 -16.49
N ASP A 12 -32.77 35.00 -15.99
CA ASP A 12 -32.88 34.36 -14.67
C ASP A 12 -33.35 35.22 -13.49
N LEU A 13 -34.50 35.87 -13.69
CA LEU A 13 -35.47 36.16 -12.63
C LEU A 13 -36.78 35.45 -12.96
N LEU A 14 -36.88 34.16 -12.61
CA LEU A 14 -38.14 33.40 -12.51
C LEU A 14 -37.87 32.07 -11.80
N SER A 15 -37.87 32.08 -10.47
CA SER A 15 -38.38 30.98 -9.62
C SER A 15 -38.08 31.25 -8.12
N LEU A 16 -38.55 32.38 -7.61
CA LEU A 16 -38.90 32.52 -6.20
C LEU A 16 -40.42 32.49 -6.13
N SER A 17 -41.02 31.37 -5.70
CA SER A 17 -42.29 31.27 -4.96
C SER A 17 -42.85 29.85 -5.06
N ALA A 18 -42.34 28.94 -4.23
CA ALA A 18 -43.07 27.80 -3.69
C ALA A 18 -42.37 27.41 -2.37
N VAL A 19 -42.75 28.07 -1.26
CA VAL A 19 -43.48 27.43 -0.15
C VAL A 19 -42.58 26.37 0.52
N VAL A 20 -41.72 26.72 1.49
CA VAL A 20 -42.02 26.94 2.94
C VAL A 20 -42.94 25.85 3.49
N PHE A 21 -42.59 25.27 4.65
CA PHE A 21 -43.10 24.03 5.27
C PHE A 21 -42.40 22.78 4.70
N VAL A 22 -41.34 22.24 5.31
CA VAL A 22 -41.34 21.63 6.63
C VAL A 22 -40.03 21.91 7.37
N THR A 23 -40.09 22.85 8.30
CA THR A 23 -39.20 22.92 9.45
C THR A 23 -39.80 22.06 10.58
N SER A 24 -39.10 20.99 10.96
CA SER A 24 -39.16 20.29 12.26
C SER A 24 -37.88 19.44 12.29
N ALA A 25 -36.81 19.72 13.04
CA ALA A 25 -36.71 20.01 14.46
C ALA A 25 -37.38 18.93 15.33
N VAL A 26 -36.77 17.73 15.38
CA VAL A 26 -36.76 16.82 16.54
C VAL A 26 -35.37 16.17 16.53
N LEU A 27 -34.39 16.67 17.28
CA LEU A 27 -34.14 16.48 18.72
C LEU A 27 -33.72 15.03 19.07
N MET A 28 -32.48 14.90 19.53
CA MET A 28 -31.97 13.92 20.50
C MET A 28 -32.10 12.42 20.17
N PHE A 29 -30.97 11.79 19.78
CA PHE A 29 -30.52 10.56 20.43
C PHE A 29 -29.00 10.60 20.59
N ALA A 30 -28.56 11.11 21.74
CA ALA A 30 -27.27 10.80 22.30
C ALA A 30 -27.37 9.40 22.93
N THR A 31 -26.61 8.44 22.42
CA THR A 31 -26.29 7.23 23.17
C THR A 31 -24.84 6.89 22.87
N GLY A 32 -24.00 7.21 23.85
CA GLY A 32 -22.61 6.81 23.85
C GLY A 32 -22.49 5.32 24.13
N CYS A 33 -21.56 4.68 23.44
CA CYS A 33 -20.83 3.56 23.98
C CYS A 33 -19.36 3.94 23.90
N ALA A 34 -18.85 4.46 25.03
CA ALA A 34 -17.42 4.43 25.30
C ALA A 34 -17.04 2.95 25.44
N HIS A 35 -16.37 2.39 24.43
CA HIS A 35 -15.74 1.09 24.54
C HIS A 35 -14.27 1.33 24.85
N GLN A 36 -13.98 1.34 26.14
CA GLN A 36 -12.65 1.43 26.71
C GLN A 36 -12.24 -0.01 27.07
N GLY A 37 -11.38 -0.59 26.24
CA GLY A 37 -10.70 -1.85 26.51
C GLY A 37 -9.27 -1.54 26.94
N ASP A 38 -9.10 -1.38 28.25
CA ASP A 38 -7.83 -1.43 28.95
C ASP A 38 -7.39 -2.91 29.03
N ASP A 39 -6.57 -3.37 28.08
CA ASP A 39 -5.84 -4.64 28.23
C ASP A 39 -4.46 -4.35 28.85
N ASP A 40 -4.48 -4.38 30.17
CA ASP A 40 -3.35 -4.52 31.09
C ASP A 40 -2.52 -5.75 30.70
N TYR A 41 -1.33 -5.53 30.15
CA TYR A 41 -0.32 -6.57 30.01
C TYR A 41 0.50 -6.64 31.30
N PRO A 42 0.41 -7.71 32.11
CA PRO A 42 1.29 -7.85 33.25
C PRO A 42 2.71 -8.17 32.76
N VAL A 43 3.59 -7.17 32.90
CA VAL A 43 5.03 -7.32 32.90
C VAL A 43 5.40 -8.29 34.02
N ARG A 44 5.88 -9.49 33.64
CA ARG A 44 6.47 -10.45 34.58
C ARG A 44 7.82 -9.92 35.06
N HIS A 45 7.78 -9.15 36.14
CA HIS A 45 8.95 -8.81 36.94
C HIS A 45 9.49 -10.09 37.58
N GLY A 46 10.66 -10.53 37.13
CA GLY A 46 11.45 -11.52 37.84
C GLY A 46 12.01 -10.90 39.12
N SER A 47 11.70 -11.50 40.27
CA SER A 47 12.48 -11.36 41.51
C SER A 47 12.18 -12.52 42.45
N ALA A 48 13.22 -12.91 43.16
CA ALA A 48 13.44 -14.20 43.78
C ALA A 48 12.79 -14.39 45.16
N MET A 49 12.53 -15.66 45.48
CA MET A 49 12.54 -16.35 46.79
C MET A 49 11.73 -15.78 47.96
N LYS A 50 10.75 -16.58 48.45
CA LYS A 50 10.82 -17.33 49.73
C LYS A 50 9.61 -18.27 49.89
N GLN A 51 9.83 -19.56 50.11
CA GLN A 51 8.81 -20.56 50.46
C GLN A 51 9.29 -21.32 51.70
N PRO A 52 8.43 -21.52 52.72
CA PRO A 52 8.54 -22.66 53.62
C PRO A 52 7.28 -23.52 53.44
N GLU A 53 7.39 -24.64 52.72
CA GLU A 53 6.29 -25.59 52.59
C GLU A 53 6.62 -26.93 53.24
N LEU A 54 5.64 -27.39 54.00
CA LEU A 54 5.55 -28.64 54.73
C LEU A 54 5.80 -29.87 53.84
N VAL A 55 6.54 -30.81 54.43
CA VAL A 55 6.57 -32.28 54.26
C VAL A 55 5.75 -32.90 53.11
N SER A 56 6.48 -33.52 52.18
CA SER A 56 6.05 -34.32 51.03
C SER A 56 5.37 -35.66 51.38
N PRO A 57 4.44 -36.15 50.53
CA PRO A 57 4.31 -37.59 50.23
C PRO A 57 5.23 -38.00 49.03
N PRO A 58 5.61 -39.28 48.92
CA PRO A 58 6.60 -39.76 47.94
C PRO A 58 6.11 -39.70 46.49
N VAL A 59 6.96 -39.17 45.63
CA VAL A 59 6.80 -39.07 44.17
C VAL A 59 7.15 -40.43 43.52
N PRO A 60 6.32 -41.01 42.63
CA PRO A 60 6.73 -42.16 41.83
C PRO A 60 7.80 -41.76 40.80
N PRO A 61 8.74 -42.67 40.43
CA PRO A 61 9.82 -42.34 39.50
C PRO A 61 9.29 -41.94 38.11
N PRO A 62 9.99 -41.05 37.38
CA PRO A 62 9.66 -40.73 36.00
C PRO A 62 9.88 -41.96 35.12
N ALA A 63 8.84 -42.36 34.38
CA ALA A 63 8.95 -43.34 33.32
C ALA A 63 9.99 -42.87 32.28
N SER A 64 10.93 -43.74 31.93
CA SER A 64 11.88 -43.51 30.83
C SER A 64 11.12 -43.28 29.51
N PRO A 65 11.64 -42.44 28.60
CA PRO A 65 11.08 -42.30 27.26
C PRO A 65 11.17 -43.64 26.52
N ALA A 66 10.03 -44.14 26.05
CA ALA A 66 9.97 -45.29 25.16
C ALA A 66 10.70 -44.97 23.83
N PRO A 67 11.33 -45.97 23.18
CA PRO A 67 11.88 -45.79 21.84
C PRO A 67 10.77 -45.41 20.87
N ILE A 68 11.01 -44.36 20.09
CA ILE A 68 10.15 -43.95 18.98
C ILE A 68 10.16 -45.09 17.96
N VAL A 69 9.05 -45.83 17.85
CA VAL A 69 8.83 -46.76 16.75
C VAL A 69 8.47 -45.93 15.53
N ASN A 70 9.43 -45.77 14.62
CA ASN A 70 9.18 -45.18 13.31
C ASN A 70 8.13 -46.05 12.58
N PRO A 71 7.03 -45.48 12.05
CA PRO A 71 6.18 -46.22 11.12
C PRO A 71 7.01 -46.60 9.88
N PRO A 72 6.72 -47.73 9.22
CA PRO A 72 7.38 -48.07 7.98
C PRO A 72 7.15 -46.94 6.98
N LEU A 73 8.25 -46.52 6.36
CA LEU A 73 8.27 -45.63 5.21
C LEU A 73 7.27 -46.16 4.17
N VAL A 74 6.18 -45.43 3.93
CA VAL A 74 5.37 -45.65 2.73
C VAL A 74 6.25 -45.19 1.58
N THR A 75 6.97 -46.14 0.97
CA THR A 75 7.62 -45.94 -0.31
C THR A 75 6.51 -45.74 -1.33
N MET A 76 6.18 -44.49 -1.64
CA MET A 76 5.47 -44.19 -2.87
C MET A 76 6.29 -44.77 -4.04
N PRO A 77 5.66 -45.45 -5.01
CA PRO A 77 6.36 -45.91 -6.18
C PRO A 77 7.06 -44.72 -6.87
N PRO A 78 8.27 -44.91 -7.42
CA PRO A 78 8.91 -43.86 -8.20
C PRO A 78 7.98 -43.46 -9.36
N PRO A 79 7.89 -42.16 -9.70
CA PRO A 79 7.15 -41.76 -10.89
C PRO A 79 7.72 -42.51 -12.10
N PRO A 80 6.86 -42.97 -13.04
CA PRO A 80 7.36 -43.63 -14.25
C PRO A 80 8.32 -42.68 -14.97
N ALA A 81 9.48 -43.23 -15.37
CA ALA A 81 10.46 -42.51 -16.15
C ALA A 81 9.77 -41.84 -17.37
N PRO A 82 10.10 -40.58 -17.69
CA PRO A 82 9.54 -39.94 -18.87
C PRO A 82 9.98 -40.72 -20.11
N ALA A 83 9.01 -41.23 -20.85
CA ALA A 83 9.21 -41.70 -22.22
C ALA A 83 9.86 -40.58 -23.05
N PRO A 84 10.68 -40.89 -24.07
CA PRO A 84 11.27 -39.89 -24.93
C PRO A 84 10.16 -39.23 -25.77
N ALA A 85 9.59 -38.15 -25.25
CA ALA A 85 8.72 -37.27 -26.01
C ALA A 85 9.58 -36.49 -27.00
N THR A 86 9.62 -36.98 -28.23
CA THR A 86 9.86 -36.17 -29.42
C THR A 86 8.72 -35.14 -29.51
N ALA A 87 8.92 -33.96 -28.93
CA ALA A 87 8.13 -32.78 -29.22
C ALA A 87 8.94 -31.54 -28.82
N ALA A 88 9.20 -30.70 -29.83
CA ALA A 88 10.01 -29.50 -29.75
C ALA A 88 9.68 -28.62 -28.53
N ALA A 89 10.65 -28.48 -27.63
CA ALA A 89 10.63 -27.47 -26.60
C ALA A 89 10.77 -26.08 -27.23
N ARG A 90 9.65 -25.39 -27.47
CA ARG A 90 9.64 -23.93 -27.58
C ARG A 90 9.51 -23.36 -26.17
N ALA A 91 10.64 -23.13 -25.54
CA ALA A 91 10.70 -22.24 -24.39
C ALA A 91 10.13 -20.87 -24.79
N PRO A 92 9.30 -20.20 -23.99
CA PRO A 92 9.11 -18.76 -24.14
C PRO A 92 10.43 -18.10 -23.74
N GLY A 93 11.27 -17.82 -24.75
CA GLY A 93 12.48 -17.03 -24.57
C GLY A 93 12.16 -15.63 -24.04
N PRO A 94 13.16 -14.91 -23.50
CA PRO A 94 12.98 -13.55 -23.06
C PRO A 94 12.63 -12.68 -24.28
N VAL A 95 11.37 -12.26 -24.38
CA VAL A 95 10.94 -11.24 -25.33
C VAL A 95 11.64 -9.93 -24.98
N GLN A 96 12.72 -9.62 -25.70
CA GLN A 96 13.36 -8.31 -25.65
C GLN A 96 12.44 -7.31 -26.36
N PRO A 97 11.89 -6.27 -25.69
CA PRO A 97 11.19 -5.21 -26.38
C PRO A 97 12.22 -4.26 -26.99
N LYS A 98 12.23 -4.15 -28.32
CA LYS A 98 12.90 -3.07 -29.04
C LYS A 98 12.15 -1.76 -28.74
N MET A 99 12.81 -0.82 -28.08
CA MET A 99 12.20 0.44 -27.62
C MET A 99 12.54 1.57 -28.59
N PRO A 100 11.56 2.33 -29.11
CA PRO A 100 11.76 3.69 -29.58
C PRO A 100 11.73 4.65 -28.37
N LEU A 101 12.58 5.67 -28.41
CA LEU A 101 12.68 6.73 -27.42
C LEU A 101 11.58 7.80 -27.64
N PRO A 102 10.72 8.13 -26.67
CA PRO A 102 9.84 9.29 -26.77
C PRO A 102 10.42 10.51 -26.04
N SER A 103 10.50 11.63 -26.77
CA SER A 103 10.73 12.97 -26.25
C SER A 103 9.52 13.42 -25.43
N GLN A 104 9.76 13.93 -24.21
CA GLN A 104 8.69 14.41 -23.32
C GLN A 104 8.61 15.95 -23.38
N THR A 105 7.49 16.47 -23.89
CA THR A 105 7.03 17.84 -23.65
C THR A 105 6.10 17.82 -22.43
N ALA A 106 6.42 18.62 -21.41
CA ALA A 106 5.66 18.70 -20.17
C ALA A 106 4.41 19.56 -20.35
N THR A 107 3.23 19.02 -20.04
CA THR A 107 1.99 19.77 -19.81
C THR A 107 1.44 19.35 -18.44
N PHE A 108 1.18 20.32 -17.58
CA PHE A 108 0.75 20.10 -16.20
C PHE A 108 -0.74 19.72 -16.14
N GLY A 109 -1.01 18.50 -15.68
CA GLY A 109 -2.31 17.89 -15.41
C GLY A 109 -2.14 16.78 -14.35
N PRO A 110 -3.21 16.21 -13.79
CA PRO A 110 -3.25 15.62 -12.45
C PRO A 110 -2.11 14.62 -12.19
N VAL A 111 -1.35 14.85 -11.11
CA VAL A 111 -0.09 14.18 -10.76
C VAL A 111 -0.29 12.71 -10.35
N SER A 112 -0.55 11.87 -11.35
CA SER A 112 -0.43 10.41 -11.25
C SER A 112 0.76 10.02 -12.14
N GLY A 113 1.98 10.32 -11.70
CA GLY A 113 3.16 10.05 -12.54
C GLY A 113 4.53 10.59 -12.13
N SER A 114 4.68 11.29 -11.01
CA SER A 114 6.01 11.76 -10.59
C SER A 114 6.85 10.61 -10.02
N ALA A 115 7.94 10.26 -10.71
CA ALA A 115 8.92 9.29 -10.24
C ALA A 115 9.80 9.90 -9.13
N LEU A 116 10.19 9.08 -8.16
CA LEU A 116 11.13 9.48 -7.11
C LEU A 116 12.54 9.62 -7.71
N GLN A 117 13.21 10.72 -7.38
CA GLN A 117 14.56 11.03 -7.85
C GLN A 117 15.54 10.92 -6.69
N LEU A 118 16.24 9.79 -6.59
CA LEU A 118 17.27 9.59 -5.58
C LEU A 118 18.65 9.70 -6.22
N SER A 119 19.60 10.31 -5.49
CA SER A 119 21.00 10.41 -5.90
C SER A 119 21.67 9.04 -5.97
N GLU A 120 21.23 8.09 -5.13
CA GLU A 120 21.81 6.75 -5.08
C GLU A 120 21.38 5.92 -6.30
N PRO A 121 22.33 5.35 -7.07
CA PRO A 121 22.02 4.59 -8.26
C PRO A 121 21.35 3.25 -7.91
N LEU A 122 20.25 2.93 -8.60
CA LEU A 122 19.74 1.56 -8.59
C LEU A 122 20.71 0.62 -9.31
N SER A 123 20.74 -0.63 -8.84
CA SER A 123 21.30 -1.71 -9.64
C SER A 123 20.60 -1.79 -11.01
N ALA A 124 21.37 -2.08 -12.06
CA ALA A 124 20.83 -2.15 -13.42
C ALA A 124 19.64 -3.12 -13.57
N PRO A 125 19.61 -4.30 -12.90
CA PRO A 125 18.45 -5.19 -12.94
C PRO A 125 17.19 -4.57 -12.31
N VAL A 126 17.30 -3.96 -11.13
CA VAL A 126 16.14 -3.36 -10.43
C VAL A 126 15.60 -2.18 -11.23
N ARG A 127 16.47 -1.33 -11.79
CA ARG A 127 16.05 -0.23 -12.66
C ARG A 127 15.24 -0.71 -13.87
N ARG A 128 15.64 -1.82 -14.51
CA ARG A 128 14.89 -2.40 -15.64
C ARG A 128 13.52 -2.90 -15.21
N LEU A 129 13.41 -3.54 -14.04
CA LEU A 129 12.14 -4.02 -13.50
C LEU A 129 11.20 -2.87 -13.15
N ILE A 130 11.71 -1.80 -12.53
CA ILE A 130 10.91 -0.60 -12.24
C ILE A 130 10.37 0.01 -13.53
N ASN A 131 11.23 0.25 -14.53
CA ASN A 131 10.81 0.83 -15.81
C ASN A 131 9.75 -0.06 -16.51
N ALA A 132 9.96 -1.38 -16.50
CA ALA A 132 9.00 -2.31 -17.07
C ALA A 132 7.65 -2.26 -16.35
N ALA A 133 7.65 -2.20 -15.01
CA ALA A 133 6.44 -2.08 -14.21
C ALA A 133 5.69 -0.78 -14.51
N GLU A 134 6.40 0.35 -14.59
CA GLU A 134 5.80 1.64 -14.94
C GLU A 134 5.17 1.62 -16.33
N ASP A 135 5.85 1.02 -17.32
CA ASP A 135 5.31 0.89 -18.66
C ASP A 135 4.09 -0.04 -18.71
N SER A 136 4.09 -1.11 -17.92
CA SER A 136 2.92 -1.98 -17.75
C SER A 136 1.75 -1.21 -17.11
N LEU A 137 1.99 -0.36 -16.10
CA LEU A 137 0.96 0.49 -15.48
C LEU A 137 0.38 1.53 -16.47
N LYS A 138 1.21 2.09 -17.35
CA LYS A 138 0.75 3.01 -18.41
C LYS A 138 -0.14 2.29 -19.44
N LYS A 139 0.20 1.04 -19.76
CA LYS A 139 -0.56 0.17 -20.69
C LYS A 139 -1.79 -0.49 -20.06
N GLY A 140 -2.04 -0.29 -18.77
CA GLY A 140 -3.15 -0.94 -18.04
C GLY A 140 -2.93 -2.43 -17.72
N LYS A 141 -1.71 -2.95 -17.94
CA LYS A 141 -1.31 -4.34 -17.65
C LYS A 141 -0.94 -4.47 -16.16
N ILE A 142 -1.93 -4.41 -15.28
CA ILE A 142 -1.70 -4.34 -13.83
C ILE A 142 -1.03 -5.60 -13.28
N LEU A 143 -1.43 -6.78 -13.75
CA LEU A 143 -0.82 -8.05 -13.33
C LEU A 143 0.67 -8.15 -13.72
N GLU A 144 1.03 -7.70 -14.93
CA GLU A 144 2.44 -7.66 -15.37
C GLU A 144 3.24 -6.67 -14.50
N ALA A 145 2.66 -5.50 -14.21
CA ALA A 145 3.28 -4.51 -13.34
C ALA A 145 3.53 -5.04 -11.93
N ARG A 146 2.55 -5.75 -11.35
CA ARG A 146 2.67 -6.37 -10.03
C ARG A 146 3.79 -7.39 -9.97
N ALA A 147 3.88 -8.28 -10.95
CA ALA A 147 4.95 -9.28 -11.01
C ALA A 147 6.35 -8.63 -11.11
N GLN A 148 6.47 -7.56 -11.91
CA GLN A 148 7.73 -6.82 -12.07
C GLN A 148 8.10 -6.05 -10.79
N ALA A 149 7.12 -5.44 -10.13
CA ALA A 149 7.30 -4.70 -8.89
C ALA A 149 7.70 -5.62 -7.73
N ASP A 150 7.06 -6.78 -7.56
CA ASP A 150 7.43 -7.76 -6.53
C ASP A 150 8.87 -8.25 -6.73
N ARG A 151 9.25 -8.57 -7.97
CA ARG A 151 10.63 -8.97 -8.28
C ARG A 151 11.63 -7.86 -7.97
N ALA A 152 11.29 -6.60 -8.25
CA ALA A 152 12.14 -5.45 -7.90
C ALA A 152 12.27 -5.31 -6.37
N TYR A 153 11.16 -5.40 -5.64
CA TYR A 153 11.14 -5.31 -4.17
C TYR A 153 11.92 -6.43 -3.51
N ARG A 154 11.85 -7.66 -4.03
CA ARG A 154 12.62 -8.80 -3.51
C ARG A 154 14.12 -8.68 -3.74
N MET A 155 14.55 -7.92 -4.77
CA MET A 155 15.95 -7.62 -5.01
C MET A 155 16.47 -6.49 -4.11
N ASP A 156 15.61 -5.53 -3.77
CA ASP A 156 15.95 -4.43 -2.89
C ASP A 156 14.75 -4.00 -2.02
N LEU A 157 14.70 -4.53 -0.80
CA LEU A 157 13.62 -4.30 0.15
C LEU A 157 13.72 -2.94 0.86
N ARG A 158 14.88 -2.26 0.79
CA ARG A 158 15.16 -1.02 1.52
C ARG A 158 15.01 0.22 0.65
N ASP A 159 15.09 0.08 -0.67
CA ASP A 159 14.95 1.20 -1.59
C ASP A 159 13.52 1.79 -1.55
N PRO A 160 13.37 3.12 -1.34
CA PRO A 160 12.05 3.73 -1.32
C PRO A 160 11.35 3.73 -2.69
N ARG A 161 12.09 3.57 -3.80
CA ARG A 161 11.53 3.49 -5.15
C ARG A 161 10.80 2.17 -5.38
N THR A 162 11.30 1.05 -4.84
CA THR A 162 10.63 -0.26 -4.99
C THR A 162 9.35 -0.31 -4.15
N SER A 163 9.37 0.20 -2.92
CA SER A 163 8.17 0.31 -2.08
C SER A 163 7.15 1.31 -2.64
N PHE A 164 7.58 2.46 -3.16
CA PHE A 164 6.65 3.40 -3.82
C PHE A 164 6.07 2.85 -5.13
N LEU A 165 6.81 2.03 -5.87
CA LEU A 165 6.27 1.30 -7.02
C LEU A 165 5.15 0.34 -6.60
N MET A 166 5.33 -0.41 -5.50
CA MET A 166 4.28 -1.26 -4.94
C MET A 166 3.03 -0.45 -4.58
N ALA A 167 3.20 0.74 -4.01
CA ALA A 167 2.09 1.64 -3.70
C ALA A 167 1.29 2.02 -4.96
N ARG A 168 1.99 2.39 -6.04
CA ARG A 168 1.37 2.74 -7.33
C ARG A 168 0.66 1.54 -7.98
N VAL A 169 1.22 0.35 -7.87
CA VAL A 169 0.55 -0.87 -8.35
C VAL A 169 -0.74 -1.11 -7.56
N SER A 170 -0.67 -1.06 -6.23
CA SER A 170 -1.83 -1.25 -5.35
C SER A 170 -2.93 -0.21 -5.58
N GLU A 171 -2.59 1.05 -5.87
CA GLU A 171 -3.57 2.07 -6.26
C GLU A 171 -4.31 1.67 -7.55
N ARG A 172 -3.60 1.10 -8.53
CA ARG A 172 -4.19 0.66 -9.81
C ARG A 172 -5.01 -0.62 -9.65
N GLU A 173 -4.67 -1.46 -8.69
CA GLU A 173 -5.47 -2.60 -8.22
C GLU A 173 -6.72 -2.15 -7.43
N LYS A 174 -6.82 -0.85 -7.10
CA LYS A 174 -7.86 -0.25 -6.24
C LYS A 174 -7.81 -0.74 -4.78
N SER A 175 -6.69 -1.31 -4.35
CA SER A 175 -6.41 -1.58 -2.93
C SER A 175 -5.79 -0.32 -2.31
N TYR A 176 -6.65 0.62 -1.90
CA TYR A 176 -6.20 1.94 -1.43
C TYR A 176 -5.50 1.88 -0.06
N ASP A 177 -5.94 1.00 0.83
CA ASP A 177 -5.31 0.83 2.14
C ASP A 177 -3.88 0.25 2.01
N ASP A 178 -3.70 -0.73 1.13
CA ASP A 178 -2.36 -1.27 0.83
C ASP A 178 -1.47 -0.21 0.16
N ALA A 179 -2.04 0.56 -0.77
CA ALA A 179 -1.30 1.64 -1.43
C ALA A 179 -0.77 2.67 -0.44
N GLU A 180 -1.57 3.05 0.57
CA GLU A 180 -1.11 3.95 1.62
C GLU A 180 0.01 3.32 2.46
N GLN A 181 -0.13 2.05 2.86
CA GLN A 181 0.89 1.36 3.66
C GLN A 181 2.24 1.31 2.94
N TRP A 182 2.24 0.96 1.66
CA TRP A 182 3.46 0.95 0.84
C TRP A 182 4.06 2.34 0.65
N ALA A 183 3.22 3.36 0.47
CA ALA A 183 3.69 4.74 0.37
C ALA A 183 4.32 5.21 1.68
N ARG A 184 3.71 4.92 2.83
CA ARG A 184 4.28 5.23 4.15
C ARG A 184 5.62 4.54 4.37
N ARG A 185 5.75 3.28 3.97
CA ARG A 185 7.02 2.57 4.02
C ARG A 185 8.12 3.28 3.23
N SER A 186 7.79 3.80 2.04
CA SER A 186 8.77 4.58 1.27
C SER A 186 9.20 5.87 1.97
N LEU A 187 8.34 6.51 2.79
CA LEU A 187 8.70 7.70 3.55
C LEU A 187 9.77 7.44 4.61
N GLU A 188 9.89 6.21 5.12
CA GLU A 188 10.83 5.86 6.20
C GLU A 188 12.30 6.03 5.79
N THR A 189 12.62 5.79 4.52
CA THR A 189 14.00 5.85 4.00
C THR A 189 14.26 7.04 3.09
N LEU A 190 13.25 7.86 2.81
CA LEU A 190 13.40 9.08 2.02
C LEU A 190 14.13 10.18 2.80
N GLY A 191 15.24 10.67 2.23
CA GLY A 191 16.00 11.79 2.81
C GLY A 191 15.48 13.16 2.36
N ASP A 192 15.26 13.34 1.06
CA ASP A 192 14.96 14.63 0.44
C ASP A 192 13.49 15.08 0.60
N ALA A 193 13.28 16.38 0.84
CA ALA A 193 11.96 16.98 1.03
C ALA A 193 11.12 16.97 -0.26
N GLY A 194 11.75 17.14 -1.43
CA GLY A 194 11.08 17.07 -2.73
C GLY A 194 10.44 15.70 -2.98
N ASN A 195 11.19 14.63 -2.72
CA ASN A 195 10.67 13.26 -2.81
C ASN A 195 9.59 12.97 -1.77
N LYS A 196 9.74 13.44 -0.52
CA LYS A 196 8.70 13.32 0.50
C LYS A 196 7.39 13.97 0.06
N ARG A 197 7.45 15.14 -0.59
CA ARG A 197 6.24 15.81 -1.15
C ARG A 197 5.56 14.95 -2.21
N ILE A 198 6.32 14.29 -3.09
CA ILE A 198 5.75 13.39 -4.11
C ILE A 198 4.92 12.29 -3.43
N VAL A 199 5.48 11.65 -2.40
CA VAL A 199 4.80 10.56 -1.70
C VAL A 199 3.61 11.06 -0.87
N TRP A 200 3.72 12.20 -0.19
CA TRP A 200 2.57 12.77 0.54
C TRP A 200 1.43 13.20 -0.39
N ASN A 201 1.74 13.73 -1.56
CA ASN A 201 0.75 14.01 -2.61
C ASN A 201 0.04 12.72 -3.05
N PHE A 202 0.79 11.63 -3.22
CA PHE A 202 0.23 10.33 -3.55
C PHE A 202 -0.70 9.81 -2.43
N ILE A 203 -0.27 9.85 -1.16
CA ILE A 203 -1.09 9.42 -0.02
C ILE A 203 -2.40 10.21 0.05
N ALA A 204 -2.35 11.53 -0.15
CA ALA A 204 -3.56 12.35 -0.19
C ALA A 204 -4.51 11.95 -1.32
N SER A 205 -3.97 11.63 -2.51
CA SER A 205 -4.77 11.15 -3.65
C SER A 205 -5.45 9.82 -3.33
N VAL A 206 -4.71 8.86 -2.80
CA VAL A 206 -5.21 7.53 -2.42
C VAL A 206 -6.30 7.64 -1.34
N ARG A 207 -6.06 8.44 -0.29
CA ARG A 207 -7.05 8.68 0.77
C ARG A 207 -8.34 9.31 0.24
N SER A 208 -8.22 10.27 -0.67
CA SER A 208 -9.37 10.89 -1.33
C SER A 208 -10.18 9.86 -2.13
N LYS A 209 -9.49 8.99 -2.89
CA LYS A 209 -10.11 7.88 -3.64
C LYS A 209 -10.78 6.86 -2.72
N ASN A 210 -10.22 6.62 -1.53
CA ASN A 210 -10.80 5.77 -0.50
C ASN A 210 -11.96 6.44 0.28
N GLY A 211 -12.35 7.68 -0.06
CA GLY A 211 -13.40 8.43 0.63
C GLY A 211 -12.96 9.12 1.93
N ASN A 212 -11.70 8.98 2.34
CA ASN A 212 -11.13 9.65 3.52
C ASN A 212 -10.71 11.10 3.21
N LYS A 213 -11.70 11.99 3.10
CA LYS A 213 -11.47 13.41 2.80
C LYS A 213 -10.66 14.14 3.87
N LYS A 214 -10.91 13.86 5.15
CA LYS A 214 -10.16 14.45 6.28
C LYS A 214 -8.69 14.05 6.22
N GLY A 215 -8.41 12.75 6.09
CA GLY A 215 -7.05 12.24 5.95
C GLY A 215 -6.33 12.76 4.70
N ALA A 216 -7.04 12.98 3.59
CA ALA A 216 -6.45 13.61 2.40
C ALA A 216 -5.99 15.05 2.68
N GLN A 217 -6.78 15.83 3.42
CA GLN A 217 -6.39 17.18 3.84
C GLN A 217 -5.19 17.16 4.80
N GLU A 218 -5.15 16.21 5.72
CA GLU A 218 -4.00 16.01 6.62
C GLU A 218 -2.71 15.73 5.85
N ALA A 219 -2.75 14.81 4.88
CA ALA A 219 -1.61 14.50 4.02
C ALA A 219 -1.21 15.71 3.17
N MET A 220 -2.17 16.51 2.69
CA MET A 220 -1.88 17.77 2.01
C MET A 220 -1.18 18.76 2.93
N ARG A 221 -1.53 18.88 4.22
CA ARG A 221 -0.79 19.76 5.14
C ARG A 221 0.69 19.40 5.22
N GLN A 222 1.03 18.11 5.25
CA GLN A 222 2.42 17.64 5.20
C GLN A 222 3.15 18.10 3.93
N VAL A 223 2.48 18.09 2.77
CA VAL A 223 3.05 18.62 1.52
C VAL A 223 3.39 20.11 1.65
N HIS A 224 2.51 20.90 2.29
CA HIS A 224 2.73 22.34 2.49
C HIS A 224 3.83 22.62 3.51
N GLU A 225 3.95 21.81 4.56
CA GLU A 225 5.03 21.89 5.56
C GLU A 225 6.40 21.68 4.90
N LEU A 226 6.51 20.70 3.99
CA LEU A 226 7.75 20.40 3.24
C LEU A 226 8.09 21.42 2.13
N LYS A 227 7.26 22.45 1.94
CA LYS A 227 7.54 23.56 0.99
C LYS A 227 8.22 24.74 1.69
N ARG A 228 8.07 24.85 3.01
CA ARG A 228 8.67 25.92 3.83
C ARG A 228 10.14 25.64 4.07
#